data_AF-A0A941ZC00-F1
#
_entry.id   AF-A0A941ZC00-F1
#
_cell.length_a   1.000
_cell.length_b   1.000
_cell.length_c   1.000
_cell.angle_alpha   90.00
_cell.angle_beta   90.00
_cell.angle_gamma   90.00
#
_symmetry.space_group_name_H-M   'P 1'
#
loop_
_entity.id
_entity.type
_entity.pdbx_description
1 polymer ?
#
loop_
_entity_poly.entity_id
_entity_poly.type
_entity_poly.pdbx_seq_one_letter_code
_entity_poly.pdbx_strand_id
1 'polypeptide(L)'
;MTSYVGAVMFADKSKLYLIYDGAMDVALRPLFLTEKAAQDWANAGMPALNRTDTDTADEAVTVFPDAAEADKGSGFGDHFASRASRKSMWLTGSRSFMEMVYQNGATACREF
;
A
#
# COMPACT_ATOMS: atom_id res chain seq x y z
N MET A 1 10.22 -10.92 -12.62
CA MET A 1 9.65 -9.83 -11.80
C MET A 1 9.46 -10.38 -10.41
N THR A 2 10.13 -9.81 -9.43
CA THR A 2 10.01 -10.25 -8.04
C THR A 2 8.88 -9.45 -7.42
N SER A 3 7.75 -10.11 -7.18
CA SER A 3 6.62 -9.50 -6.49
C SER A 3 6.76 -9.69 -4.98
N TYR A 4 6.34 -8.67 -4.23
CA TYR A 4 6.30 -8.66 -2.78
C TYR A 4 4.86 -8.47 -2.31
N VAL A 5 4.53 -9.11 -1.19
CA VAL A 5 3.21 -9.03 -0.55
C VAL A 5 3.29 -8.00 0.58
N GLY A 6 2.59 -6.88 0.38
CA GLY A 6 2.37 -5.88 1.40
C GLY A 6 0.98 -6.01 2.03
N ALA A 7 0.77 -5.25 3.10
CA ALA A 7 -0.53 -5.10 3.75
C ALA A 7 -0.88 -3.62 3.89
N VAL A 8 -2.17 -3.33 3.96
CA VAL A 8 -2.71 -2.03 4.37
C VAL A 8 -3.54 -2.26 5.62
N MET A 9 -3.28 -1.47 6.65
CA MET A 9 -4.03 -1.50 7.89
C MET A 9 -4.89 -0.25 8.00
N PHE A 10 -6.17 -0.46 8.30
CA PHE A 10 -7.13 0.59 8.54
C PHE A 10 -7.17 0.97 10.03
N ALA A 11 -7.85 2.08 10.35
CA ALA A 11 -7.97 2.59 11.71
C ALA A 11 -8.64 1.59 12.69
N ASP A 12 -9.53 0.73 12.19
CA ASP A 12 -10.18 -0.34 12.96
C ASP A 12 -9.31 -1.60 13.11
N LYS A 13 -8.04 -1.55 12.67
CA LYS A 13 -7.08 -2.67 12.62
C LYS A 13 -7.45 -3.79 11.66
N SER A 14 -8.49 -3.63 10.83
CA SER A 14 -8.67 -4.51 9.69
C SER A 14 -7.50 -4.33 8.72
N LYS A 15 -7.14 -5.42 8.05
CA LYS A 15 -6.07 -5.43 7.07
C LYS A 15 -6.54 -5.96 5.73
N LEU A 16 -6.01 -5.37 4.66
CA LEU A 16 -6.08 -5.90 3.31
C LEU A 16 -4.65 -6.05 2.79
N TYR A 17 -4.49 -6.83 1.73
CA TYR A 17 -3.19 -7.19 1.17
C TYR A 17 -3.02 -6.60 -0.21
N LEU A 18 -1.78 -6.33 -0.62
CA LEU A 18 -1.47 -5.85 -1.96
C LEU A 18 -0.20 -6.54 -2.49
N ILE A 19 -0.02 -6.46 -3.81
CA ILE A 19 1.23 -6.83 -4.47
C ILE A 19 1.91 -5.58 -5.00
N TYR A 20 3.23 -5.51 -4.83
CA TYR A 20 4.08 -4.52 -5.48
C TYR A 20 5.36 -5.18 -6.03
N ASP A 21 5.92 -4.63 -7.11
CA ASP A 21 7.03 -5.24 -7.87
C ASP A 21 8.43 -4.74 -7.42
N GLY A 22 8.58 -4.35 -6.15
CA GLY A 22 9.85 -3.82 -5.61
C GLY A 22 10.25 -2.43 -6.14
N ALA A 23 9.80 -2.03 -7.34
CA ALA A 23 9.66 -0.63 -7.70
C ALA A 23 8.63 -0.03 -6.74
N MET A 24 9.07 0.89 -5.88
CA MET A 24 8.36 1.43 -4.71
C MET A 24 7.00 2.10 -5.01
N ASP A 25 6.42 1.94 -6.19
CA ASP A 25 5.09 2.40 -6.57
C ASP A 25 4.01 1.43 -6.08
N VAL A 26 3.54 1.69 -4.86
CA VAL A 26 2.38 1.03 -4.24
C VAL A 26 1.05 1.69 -4.61
N ALA A 27 1.08 2.87 -5.24
CA ALA A 27 -0.11 3.65 -5.54
C ALA A 27 -1.01 2.92 -6.54
N LEU A 28 -2.32 3.10 -6.40
CA LEU A 28 -3.30 2.58 -7.38
C LEU A 28 -3.17 1.07 -7.58
N ARG A 29 -3.13 0.32 -6.47
CA ARG A 29 -3.06 -1.14 -6.49
C ARG A 29 -4.37 -1.74 -5.98
N PRO A 30 -4.80 -2.88 -6.57
CA PRO A 30 -5.90 -3.65 -6.02
C PRO A 30 -5.50 -4.18 -4.64
N LEU A 31 -6.51 -4.26 -3.78
CA LEU A 31 -6.41 -4.81 -2.44
C LEU A 31 -7.12 -6.16 -2.39
N PHE A 32 -6.63 -7.04 -1.53
CA PHE A 32 -7.09 -8.41 -1.41
C PHE A 32 -7.39 -8.75 0.05
N LEU A 33 -8.36 -9.63 0.28
CA LEU A 33 -8.72 -10.07 1.63
C LEU A 33 -7.67 -10.99 2.27
N THR A 34 -6.85 -11.65 1.45
CA THR A 34 -5.84 -12.61 1.90
C THR A 34 -4.56 -12.48 1.09
N GLU A 35 -3.42 -12.82 1.71
CA GLU A 35 -2.11 -12.89 1.05
C GLU A 35 -2.14 -13.83 -0.15
N LYS A 36 -2.84 -14.96 0.00
CA LYS A 36 -2.99 -15.94 -1.08
C LYS A 36 -3.68 -15.34 -2.30
N ALA A 37 -4.77 -14.59 -2.12
CA ALA A 37 -5.46 -13.94 -3.22
C ALA A 37 -4.59 -12.89 -3.93
N ALA A 38 -3.77 -12.17 -3.15
CA ALA A 38 -2.78 -11.25 -3.69
C ALA A 38 -1.72 -11.99 -4.53
N GLN A 39 -1.18 -13.10 -4.01
CA GLN A 39 -0.17 -13.90 -4.70
C GLN A 39 -0.71 -14.58 -5.96
N ASP A 40 -1.95 -15.09 -5.92
CA ASP A 40 -2.63 -15.67 -7.08
C ASP A 40 -2.78 -14.61 -8.20
N TRP A 41 -3.11 -13.37 -7.85
CA TRP A 41 -3.16 -12.24 -8.79
C TRP A 41 -1.79 -11.92 -9.41
N ALA A 42 -0.71 -11.97 -8.62
CA ALA A 42 0.65 -11.80 -9.11
C ALA A 42 1.05 -12.92 -10.08
N ASN A 43 0.76 -14.16 -9.72
CA ASN A 43 1.07 -15.36 -10.50
C ASN A 43 0.27 -15.41 -11.82
N ALA A 44 -0.92 -14.81 -11.85
CA ALA A 44 -1.72 -14.63 -13.06
C ALA A 44 -1.14 -13.58 -14.04
N GLY A 45 -0.01 -12.95 -13.70
CA GLY A 45 0.72 -12.05 -14.60
C GLY A 45 0.34 -10.58 -14.48
N MET A 46 -0.18 -10.13 -13.32
CA MET A 46 -0.54 -8.74 -13.03
C MET A 46 -1.36 -8.10 -14.16
N PRO A 47 -2.65 -8.46 -14.32
CA PRO A 47 -3.49 -7.87 -15.35
C PRO A 47 -3.46 -6.34 -15.29
N ALA A 48 -3.51 -5.70 -16.47
CA ALA A 48 -3.39 -4.25 -16.60
C ALA A 48 -4.27 -3.52 -15.57
N LEU A 49 -3.64 -2.63 -14.81
CA LEU A 49 -4.27 -1.87 -13.73
C LEU A 49 -5.19 -0.79 -14.29
N ASN A 50 -6.37 -1.19 -14.78
CA ASN A 50 -7.41 -0.27 -15.19
C ASN A 50 -8.23 0.14 -13.96
N ARG A 51 -7.76 1.14 -13.21
CA ARG A 51 -8.56 1.74 -12.13
C ARG A 51 -9.81 2.35 -12.76
N THR A 52 -10.95 1.69 -12.62
CA THR A 52 -12.16 2.07 -13.36
C THR A 52 -13.02 3.08 -12.60
N ASP A 53 -12.84 3.24 -11.29
CA ASP A 53 -13.72 4.11 -10.51
C ASP A 53 -13.03 4.70 -9.28
N THR A 54 -12.98 6.03 -9.21
CA THR A 54 -12.70 6.80 -7.99
C THR A 54 -14.01 6.95 -7.21
N ASP A 55 -14.50 5.85 -6.62
CA ASP A 55 -15.50 5.97 -5.55
C ASP A 55 -14.80 6.69 -4.39
N THR A 56 -15.32 7.84 -4.00
CA THR A 56 -14.71 8.82 -3.07
C THR A 56 -14.69 8.36 -1.60
N ALA A 57 -14.97 7.08 -1.33
CA ALA A 57 -14.87 6.45 -0.02
C ALA A 57 -13.41 6.13 0.34
N ASP A 58 -12.58 7.17 0.37
CA ASP A 58 -11.16 7.07 0.71
C ASP A 58 -10.98 7.10 2.24
N GLU A 59 -10.62 5.94 2.81
CA GLU A 59 -10.29 5.80 4.23
C GLU A 59 -8.78 5.93 4.45
N ALA A 60 -8.37 6.53 5.56
CA ALA A 60 -6.96 6.60 5.94
C ALA A 60 -6.44 5.20 6.30
N VAL A 61 -5.31 4.83 5.70
CA VAL A 61 -4.64 3.56 5.94
C VAL A 61 -3.15 3.75 6.16
N THR A 62 -2.55 2.78 6.85
CA THR A 62 -1.10 2.63 6.92
C THR A 62 -0.69 1.48 6.03
N VAL A 63 0.21 1.71 5.09
CA VAL A 63 0.74 0.67 4.20
C VAL A 63 1.98 0.06 4.82
N PHE A 64 2.09 -1.26 4.76
CA PHE A 64 3.20 -2.09 5.22
C PHE A 64 3.74 -2.85 4.00
N PRO A 65 4.96 -2.58 3.54
CA PRO A 65 5.58 -3.32 2.42
C PRO A 65 5.79 -4.79 2.76
N ASP A 66 6.01 -5.10 4.03
CA ASP A 66 6.05 -6.47 4.52
C ASP A 66 4.78 -6.80 5.30
N ALA A 67 4.03 -7.80 4.83
CA ALA A 67 2.80 -8.22 5.48
C ALA A 67 3.02 -8.76 6.90
N ALA A 68 4.17 -9.38 7.21
CA ALA A 68 4.46 -9.90 8.54
C ALA A 68 4.73 -8.77 9.56
N GLU A 69 5.21 -7.60 9.11
CA GLU A 69 5.35 -6.41 9.95
C GLU A 69 3.99 -5.81 10.36
N ALA A 70 2.95 -5.95 9.53
CA ALA A 70 1.60 -5.52 9.89
C ALA A 70 1.03 -6.32 11.09
N ASP A 71 1.40 -7.60 11.23
CA ASP A 71 0.95 -8.46 12.33
C ASP A 71 1.71 -8.23 13.65
N LYS A 72 2.95 -7.74 13.59
CA LYS A 72 3.77 -7.52 14.79
C LYS A 72 3.49 -6.20 15.50
N GLY A 73 2.84 -5.25 14.83
CA GLY A 73 2.51 -3.93 15.40
C GLY A 73 3.71 -3.14 15.96
N SER A 74 4.93 -3.54 15.63
CA SER A 74 6.16 -3.04 16.24
C SER A 74 7.04 -2.43 15.15
N GLY A 75 7.36 -1.16 15.32
CA GLY A 75 8.08 -0.35 14.34
C GLY A 75 9.50 -0.84 14.11
N PHE A 76 9.83 -1.13 12.86
CA PHE A 76 11.07 -0.74 12.15
C PHE A 76 11.00 -1.17 10.66
N GLY A 77 9.80 -1.23 10.09
CA GLY A 77 9.56 -1.43 8.66
C GLY A 77 8.98 -0.17 8.01
N ASP A 78 9.29 0.03 6.73
CA ASP A 78 8.95 1.19 5.89
C ASP A 78 7.43 1.40 5.73
N HIS A 79 6.73 1.82 6.79
CA HIS A 79 5.30 2.12 6.75
C HIS A 79 5.04 3.58 6.42
N PHE A 80 4.01 3.85 5.63
CA PHE A 80 3.60 5.21 5.28
C PHE A 80 2.08 5.36 5.25
N ALA A 81 1.63 6.56 5.59
CA ALA A 81 0.23 6.92 5.54
C ALA A 81 -0.25 7.01 4.08
N SER A 82 -1.40 6.42 3.79
CA SER A 82 -2.03 6.47 2.48
C SER A 82 -3.55 6.46 2.63
N ARG A 83 -4.26 6.29 1.52
CA ARG A 83 -5.72 6.10 1.50
C ARG A 83 -6.08 4.85 0.72
N ALA A 84 -7.14 4.18 1.14
CA ALA A 84 -7.73 3.04 0.46
C ALA A 84 -9.25 3.11 0.50
N SER A 85 -9.89 2.54 -0.51
CA SER A 85 -11.32 2.27 -0.50
C SER A 85 -11.53 0.78 -0.33
N ARG A 86 -12.11 0.36 0.80
CA ARG A 86 -12.55 -1.05 0.99
C ARG A 86 -13.67 -1.43 0.04
N LYS A 87 -14.53 -0.46 -0.27
CA LYS A 87 -15.66 -0.65 -1.18
C LYS A 87 -15.17 -0.98 -2.59
N SER A 88 -14.18 -0.23 -3.07
CA SER A 88 -13.58 -0.47 -4.38
C SER A 88 -12.55 -1.59 -4.35
N MET A 89 -12.00 -1.93 -3.17
CA MET A 89 -10.85 -2.82 -2.97
C MET A 89 -9.58 -2.28 -3.66
N TRP A 90 -9.29 -0.99 -3.48
CA TRP A 90 -8.14 -0.32 -4.09
C TRP A 90 -7.42 0.60 -3.12
N LEU A 91 -6.10 0.70 -3.26
CA LEU A 91 -5.32 1.81 -2.70
C LEU A 91 -5.53 3.05 -3.57
N THR A 92 -5.91 4.15 -2.93
CA THR A 92 -6.44 5.35 -3.59
C THR A 92 -5.68 6.64 -3.30
N GLY A 93 -4.92 6.70 -2.20
CA GLY A 93 -4.12 7.86 -1.79
C GLY A 93 -2.67 7.85 -2.27
N SER A 94 -2.05 9.03 -2.33
CA SER A 94 -0.66 9.22 -2.73
C SER A 94 0.32 8.59 -1.72
N ARG A 95 1.57 8.26 -2.04
CA ARG A 95 2.23 7.63 -3.20
C ARG A 95 3.52 7.01 -2.59
N SER A 96 4.13 6.08 -3.32
CA SER A 96 5.47 5.49 -3.17
C SER A 96 6.31 5.85 -1.93
N PHE A 97 6.97 4.85 -1.32
CA PHE A 97 7.94 5.06 -0.24
C PHE A 97 8.94 6.20 -0.54
N MET A 98 9.35 6.38 -1.80
CA MET A 98 10.23 7.48 -2.21
C MET A 98 9.59 8.86 -2.01
N GLU A 99 8.30 9.02 -2.31
CA GLU A 99 7.62 10.30 -2.07
C GLU A 99 7.48 10.59 -0.57
N MET A 100 7.28 9.58 0.28
CA MET A 100 7.40 9.76 1.74
C MET A 100 8.82 10.20 2.14
N VAL A 101 9.86 9.54 1.61
CA VAL A 101 11.27 9.90 1.89
C VAL A 101 11.59 11.32 1.41
N TYR A 102 11.12 11.73 0.23
CA TYR A 102 11.30 13.09 -0.27
C TYR A 102 10.50 14.12 0.53
N GLN A 103 9.30 13.80 1.00
CA GLN A 103 8.48 14.72 1.79
C GLN A 103 9.05 14.89 3.22
N ASN A 104 9.52 13.81 3.85
CA ASN A 104 10.22 13.88 5.13
C ASN A 104 11.61 14.52 4.99
N GLY A 105 12.33 14.26 3.89
CA GLY A 105 13.60 14.89 3.56
C GLY A 105 13.49 16.38 3.23
N ALA A 106 12.41 16.80 2.56
CA ALA A 106 12.13 18.22 2.30
C ALA A 106 11.76 19.00 3.56
N THR A 107 11.28 18.33 4.61
CA THR A 107 11.01 18.94 5.91
C THR A 107 12.30 19.10 6.75
N ALA A 108 13.38 18.40 6.41
CA ALA A 108 14.68 18.53 7.07
C ALA A 108 15.55 19.71 6.54
N CYS A 109 15.12 20.39 5.46
CA CYS A 109 15.86 21.51 4.86
C CYS A 109 15.20 22.88 5.09
N ARG A 110 14.38 23.04 6.15
CA ARG A 110 13.80 24.35 6.49
C ARG A 110 13.99 24.75 7.94
N GLU A 111 15.20 24.59 8.46
CA GLU A 111 15.72 25.47 9.51
C GLU A 111 17.24 25.56 9.34
N PHE A 112 17.71 26.59 8.64
CA PHE A 112 18.91 27.41 8.94
C PHE A 112 18.86 28.69 8.12
#